data_AF-M5BWP2-F1
#
_entry.id   AF-M5BWP2-F1
#
_cell.length_a   1.000
_cell.length_b   1.000
_cell.length_c   1.000
_cell.angle_alpha   90.00
_cell.angle_beta   90.00
_cell.angle_gamma   90.00
#
_symmetry.space_group_name_H-M   'P 1'
#
loop_
_entity.id
_entity.type
_entity.pdbx_description
1 polymer ?
#
loop_
_entity_poly.entity_id
_entity_poly.type
_entity_poly.pdbx_seq_one_letter_code
_entity_poly.pdbx_strand_id
1 'polypeptide(L)'
;MLPETQFEGFGPEITTPLLDQIKEALQDDPSLDTVMAAAADLDSMPHSIAAKFKDYTLQAGFLLYQGRIVVPDEPEIKQKLLSHFHDSPGSRHQGRARTLELISRHYYWPAMKCQVNRYVESCKICQRNKGHVQHFALKSLSVPAGPWEDVSYDFIVKLPKCRGNDSILVVVDCFSKMVHFIPCKETATAEDVAQLFLEHVRKLHGNPKQTVSYRGPTFNSKFLRALYKALHIAPSYSTAYHPQSDGQTEIKNKWLESYLRPFINHRQSDWVEWLPLAESAHNNAKSKATGKSPFEIVYGCSPMISPALEPTGSPAADDRAKQLADTIQEVQASIQWAQEHYKQADKGIQPPEFAPGDKVWLLPSNITSQRPNKKLDHKQYGPFSVLEMIGSHAY
;
A
#
# COMPACT_ATOMS: atom_id res chain seq x y z
N MET A 1 -3.29 50.20 3.39
CA MET A 1 -2.56 49.07 4.00
C MET A 1 -3.41 47.83 3.83
N LEU A 2 -2.84 46.72 3.32
CA LEU A 2 -3.51 45.42 3.36
C LEU A 2 -3.66 45.02 4.84
N PRO A 3 -4.78 44.42 5.26
CA PRO A 3 -4.99 44.09 6.68
C PRO A 3 -3.93 43.08 7.15
N GLU A 4 -3.22 43.42 8.23
CA GLU A 4 -2.19 42.56 8.87
C GLU A 4 -2.74 41.16 9.23
N THR A 5 -4.06 41.06 9.39
CA THR A 5 -4.78 39.82 9.68
C THR A 5 -4.77 38.79 8.55
N GLN A 6 -4.37 39.15 7.32
CA GLN A 6 -4.14 38.17 6.25
C GLN A 6 -2.83 37.38 6.40
N PHE A 7 -1.92 37.81 7.29
CA PHE A 7 -0.59 37.24 7.48
C PHE A 7 -0.35 36.71 8.90
N GLU A 8 -1.39 36.66 9.74
CA GLU A 8 -1.31 36.06 11.07
C GLU A 8 -1.07 34.55 10.98
N GLY A 9 0.12 34.12 11.38
CA GLY A 9 0.54 32.71 11.40
C GLY A 9 1.92 32.42 10.81
N PHE A 10 2.56 33.42 10.19
CA PHE A 10 3.91 33.28 9.64
C PHE A 10 4.96 33.78 10.64
N GLY A 11 6.03 33.01 10.83
CA GLY A 11 7.19 33.47 11.59
C GLY A 11 7.74 34.77 10.98
N PRO A 12 8.24 35.72 11.79
CA PRO A 12 8.50 37.13 11.43
C PRO A 12 9.60 37.37 10.38
N GLU A 13 10.19 36.34 9.78
CA GLU A 13 11.42 36.48 8.98
C GLU A 13 11.22 36.56 7.46
N ILE A 14 10.01 36.34 6.90
CA ILE A 14 9.83 36.28 5.42
C ILE A 14 8.85 37.31 4.85
N THR A 15 8.02 37.97 5.64
CA THR A 15 6.92 38.77 5.07
C THR A 15 7.38 40.05 4.39
N THR A 16 8.27 40.85 4.96
CA THR A 16 8.61 42.16 4.36
C THR A 16 9.55 42.05 3.14
N PRO A 17 10.71 41.38 3.22
CA PRO A 17 11.69 41.40 2.13
C PRO A 17 11.25 40.67 0.87
N LEU A 18 10.44 39.61 1.01
CA LEU A 18 9.95 38.83 -0.13
C LEU A 18 8.77 39.52 -0.83
N LEU A 19 7.92 40.21 -0.09
CA LEU A 19 6.85 41.02 -0.67
C LEU A 19 7.41 42.24 -1.41
N ASP A 20 8.47 42.86 -0.90
CA ASP A 20 9.17 43.94 -1.59
C ASP A 20 9.82 43.44 -2.89
N GLN A 21 10.48 42.27 -2.87
CA GLN A 21 11.01 41.62 -4.08
C GLN A 21 9.92 41.29 -5.12
N ILE A 22 8.75 40.81 -4.67
CA ILE A 22 7.61 40.56 -5.57
C ILE A 22 7.13 41.88 -6.21
N LYS A 23 7.08 42.96 -5.43
CA LYS A 23 6.62 44.26 -5.88
C LYS A 23 7.56 44.88 -6.91
N GLU A 24 8.87 44.79 -6.68
CA GLU A 24 9.90 45.23 -7.64
C GLU A 24 9.83 44.38 -8.92
N ALA A 25 9.82 43.05 -8.79
CA ALA A 25 9.73 42.15 -9.95
C ALA A 25 8.43 42.26 -10.75
N LEU A 26 7.32 42.70 -10.13
CA LEU A 26 6.08 43.00 -10.87
C LEU A 26 6.24 44.21 -11.81
N GLN A 27 7.10 45.17 -11.47
CA GLN A 27 7.35 46.36 -12.31
C GLN A 27 8.29 46.05 -13.48
N ASP A 28 9.11 45.01 -13.35
CA ASP A 28 10.12 44.60 -14.33
C ASP A 28 9.66 43.44 -15.23
N ASP A 29 8.44 42.89 -15.05
CA ASP A 29 7.90 41.78 -15.84
C ASP A 29 7.00 42.27 -17.00
N PRO A 30 7.54 42.38 -18.24
CA PRO A 30 6.80 42.90 -19.40
C PRO A 30 5.62 42.00 -19.82
N SER A 31 5.57 40.75 -19.33
CA SER A 31 4.45 39.85 -19.61
C SER A 31 3.19 40.21 -18.80
N LEU A 32 3.35 41.00 -17.74
CA LEU A 32 2.28 41.44 -16.85
C LEU A 32 1.82 42.89 -17.10
N ASP A 33 2.54 43.67 -17.91
CA ASP A 33 2.22 45.08 -18.23
C ASP A 33 0.77 45.27 -18.71
N THR A 34 0.33 44.41 -19.63
CA THR A 34 -1.05 44.48 -20.18
C THR A 34 -2.09 44.14 -19.11
N VAL A 35 -1.75 43.24 -18.18
CA VAL A 35 -2.63 42.82 -17.08
C VAL A 35 -2.70 43.92 -16.01
N MET A 36 -1.56 44.56 -15.71
CA MET A 36 -1.46 45.66 -14.77
C MET A 36 -2.18 46.93 -15.29
N ALA A 37 -2.03 47.25 -16.58
CA ALA A 37 -2.78 48.33 -17.22
C ALA A 37 -4.29 48.08 -17.18
N ALA A 38 -4.73 46.85 -17.49
CA ALA A 38 -6.14 46.46 -17.41
C ALA A 38 -6.69 46.44 -15.97
N ALA A 39 -5.87 46.07 -14.99
CA ALA A 39 -6.26 46.06 -13.57
C ALA A 39 -6.26 47.45 -12.92
N ALA A 40 -5.57 48.43 -13.52
CA ALA A 40 -5.54 49.82 -13.07
C ALA A 40 -6.74 50.63 -13.61
N ASP A 41 -7.13 50.39 -14.86
CA ASP A 41 -8.28 51.04 -15.49
C ASP A 41 -9.01 50.07 -16.45
N LEU A 42 -9.98 49.34 -15.89
CA LEU A 42 -10.75 48.34 -16.62
C LEU A 42 -11.73 48.97 -17.63
N ASP A 43 -12.16 50.22 -17.37
CA ASP A 43 -13.15 50.94 -18.18
C ASP A 43 -12.54 51.56 -19.44
N SER A 44 -11.24 51.85 -19.44
CA SER A 44 -10.49 52.34 -20.60
C SER A 44 -10.07 51.23 -21.58
N MET A 45 -10.29 49.95 -21.26
CA MET A 45 -9.83 48.82 -22.07
C MET A 45 -10.92 48.28 -23.03
N PRO A 46 -10.55 47.72 -24.20
CA PRO A 46 -11.49 47.02 -25.08
C PRO A 46 -12.27 45.94 -24.31
N HIS A 47 -13.56 45.80 -24.61
CA HIS A 47 -14.47 44.87 -23.92
C HIS A 47 -13.96 43.41 -23.87
N SER A 48 -13.22 42.96 -24.89
CA SER A 48 -12.59 41.62 -24.92
C SER A 48 -11.45 41.44 -23.90
N ILE A 49 -10.74 42.51 -23.57
CA ILE A 49 -9.63 42.55 -22.60
C ILE A 49 -10.19 42.72 -21.18
N ALA A 50 -11.13 43.65 -20.99
CA ALA A 50 -11.82 43.85 -19.72
C ALA A 50 -12.49 42.56 -19.22
N ALA A 51 -13.18 41.82 -20.09
CA ALA A 51 -13.81 40.55 -19.75
C ALA A 51 -12.80 39.46 -19.33
N LYS A 52 -11.58 39.47 -19.90
CA LYS A 52 -10.54 38.47 -19.65
C LYS A 52 -9.79 38.69 -18.34
N PHE A 53 -9.68 39.95 -17.88
CA PHE A 53 -8.91 40.34 -16.71
C PHE A 53 -9.74 40.86 -15.53
N LYS A 54 -11.08 40.74 -15.58
CA LYS A 54 -12.01 41.16 -14.51
C LYS A 54 -11.69 40.65 -13.10
N ASP A 55 -10.99 39.51 -13.00
CA ASP A 55 -10.64 38.87 -11.73
C ASP A 55 -9.29 39.37 -11.17
N TYR A 56 -8.62 40.28 -11.90
CA TYR A 56 -7.37 40.92 -11.51
C TYR A 56 -7.64 42.32 -10.94
N THR A 57 -6.98 42.65 -9.83
CA THR A 57 -7.09 43.95 -9.18
C THR A 57 -5.72 44.43 -8.74
N LEU A 58 -5.47 45.74 -8.82
CA LEU A 58 -4.23 46.33 -8.32
C LEU A 58 -4.48 46.95 -6.94
N GLN A 59 -3.80 46.46 -5.90
CA GLN A 59 -3.97 46.96 -4.53
C GLN A 59 -2.61 47.15 -3.86
N ALA A 60 -2.34 48.37 -3.37
CA ALA A 60 -1.11 48.72 -2.65
C ALA A 60 0.20 48.40 -3.42
N GLY A 61 0.14 48.38 -4.75
CA GLY A 61 1.28 48.04 -5.62
C GLY A 61 1.45 46.55 -5.89
N PHE A 62 0.52 45.69 -5.45
CA PHE A 62 0.46 44.28 -5.81
C PHE A 62 -0.63 44.02 -6.83
N LEU A 63 -0.32 43.17 -7.81
CA LEU A 63 -1.33 42.57 -8.67
C LEU A 63 -1.97 41.40 -7.92
N LEU A 64 -3.29 41.41 -7.78
CA LEU A 64 -4.06 40.37 -7.10
C LEU A 64 -4.96 39.64 -8.10
N TYR A 65 -4.99 38.31 -8.05
CA TYR A 65 -5.96 37.47 -8.77
C TYR A 65 -6.89 36.80 -7.76
N GLN A 66 -8.19 37.12 -7.81
CA GLN A 66 -9.18 36.58 -6.86
C GLN A 66 -8.75 36.74 -5.38
N GLY A 67 -8.14 37.88 -5.04
CA GLY A 67 -7.65 38.20 -3.69
C GLY A 67 -6.30 37.59 -3.30
N ARG A 68 -5.56 36.99 -4.25
CA ARG A 68 -4.24 36.36 -4.03
C ARG A 68 -3.16 37.12 -4.77
N ILE A 69 -1.99 37.28 -4.16
CA ILE A 69 -0.85 37.98 -4.74
C ILE A 69 -0.33 37.21 -5.96
N VAL A 70 -0.31 37.88 -7.11
CA VAL A 70 0.28 37.35 -8.33
C VAL A 70 1.79 37.41 -8.20
N VAL A 71 2.43 36.26 -8.38
CA VAL A 71 3.90 36.16 -8.36
C VAL A 71 4.41 36.28 -9.81
N PRO A 72 5.32 37.23 -10.10
CA PRO A 72 5.99 37.39 -11.40
C PRO A 72 6.64 36.11 -11.89
N ASP A 73 6.99 36.02 -13.18
CA ASP A 73 7.71 34.85 -13.71
C ASP A 73 9.20 34.79 -13.33
N GLU A 74 9.49 35.06 -12.05
CA GLU A 74 10.83 35.05 -11.48
C GLU A 74 11.15 33.74 -10.75
N PRO A 75 12.09 32.91 -11.25
CA PRO A 75 12.40 31.61 -10.67
C PRO A 75 12.85 31.67 -9.20
N GLU A 76 13.62 32.70 -8.83
CA GLU A 76 14.16 32.83 -7.47
C GLU A 76 13.07 33.06 -6.43
N ILE A 77 12.11 33.93 -6.75
CA ILE A 77 10.97 34.24 -5.87
C ILE A 77 10.09 33.00 -5.71
N LYS A 78 9.80 32.31 -6.81
CA LYS A 78 9.02 31.06 -6.79
C LYS A 78 9.72 29.98 -5.97
N GLN A 79 11.04 29.84 -6.09
CA GLN A 79 11.82 28.87 -5.33
C GLN A 79 11.83 29.18 -3.83
N LYS A 80 11.99 30.46 -3.44
CA LYS A 80 11.92 30.90 -2.04
C LYS A 80 10.55 30.57 -1.42
N LEU A 81 9.46 30.86 -2.14
CA LEU A 81 8.11 30.51 -1.70
C LEU A 81 7.94 28.98 -1.56
N LEU A 82 8.34 28.22 -2.57
CA LEU A 82 8.25 26.76 -2.54
C LEU A 82 9.03 26.16 -1.37
N SER A 83 10.24 26.64 -1.11
CA SER A 83 11.05 26.19 0.03
C SER A 83 10.43 26.56 1.37
N HIS A 84 9.93 27.79 1.52
CA HIS A 84 9.30 28.21 2.77
C HIS A 84 8.07 27.36 3.13
N PHE A 85 7.19 27.13 2.15
CA PHE A 85 5.95 26.39 2.38
C PHE A 85 6.13 24.87 2.41
N HIS A 86 7.24 24.33 1.90
CA HIS A 86 7.50 22.89 1.88
C HIS A 86 8.53 22.42 2.92
N ASP A 87 9.66 23.13 3.04
CA ASP A 87 10.84 22.70 3.80
C ASP A 87 10.82 23.20 5.25
N SER A 88 9.91 24.12 5.60
CA SER A 88 9.88 24.67 6.96
C SER A 88 9.52 23.59 8.00
N PRO A 89 10.06 23.69 9.24
CA PRO A 89 9.72 22.78 10.33
C PRO A 89 8.21 22.69 10.63
N GLY A 90 7.47 23.78 10.39
CA GLY A 90 6.01 23.84 10.53
C GLY A 90 5.26 23.07 9.42
N SER A 91 5.77 23.10 8.20
CA SER A 91 5.17 22.43 7.03
C SER A 91 5.46 20.93 6.93
N ARG A 92 6.43 20.41 7.70
CA ARG A 92 6.77 18.98 7.89
C ARG A 92 6.75 18.14 6.60
N HIS A 93 7.16 18.69 5.45
CA HIS A 93 7.15 17.98 4.17
C HIS A 93 5.81 17.28 3.86
N GLN A 94 4.66 17.91 4.17
CA GLN A 94 3.29 17.35 4.13
C GLN A 94 2.76 16.93 2.73
N GLY A 95 3.61 16.92 1.71
CA GLY A 95 3.26 16.45 0.36
C GLY A 95 2.57 17.50 -0.52
N ARG A 96 2.26 17.10 -1.76
CA ARG A 96 1.86 18.00 -2.85
C ARG A 96 0.58 18.78 -2.57
N ALA A 97 -0.48 18.09 -2.16
CA ALA A 97 -1.80 18.69 -1.94
C ALA A 97 -1.75 19.75 -0.85
N ARG A 98 -1.06 19.46 0.26
CA ARG A 98 -0.95 20.38 1.39
C ARG A 98 -0.03 21.57 1.09
N THR A 99 1.08 21.34 0.39
CA THR A 99 1.99 22.43 -0.05
C THR A 99 1.26 23.38 -0.99
N LEU A 100 0.51 22.85 -1.96
CA LEU A 100 -0.30 23.65 -2.88
C LEU A 100 -1.38 24.44 -2.15
N GLU A 101 -2.08 23.80 -1.20
CA GLU A 101 -3.13 24.42 -0.40
C GLU A 101 -2.60 25.64 0.37
N LEU A 102 -1.49 25.49 1.09
CA LEU A 102 -0.87 26.56 1.88
C LEU A 102 -0.42 27.74 1.02
N ILE A 103 0.25 27.48 -0.11
CA ILE A 103 0.70 28.54 -1.03
C ILE A 103 -0.51 29.26 -1.64
N SER A 104 -1.53 28.50 -2.06
CA SER A 104 -2.70 29.03 -2.77
C SER A 104 -3.63 29.91 -1.94
N ARG A 105 -3.43 29.97 -0.61
CA ARG A 105 -4.17 30.89 0.27
C ARG A 105 -3.77 32.34 0.03
N HIS A 106 -2.52 32.59 -0.33
CA HIS A 106 -1.94 33.93 -0.38
C HIS A 106 -1.35 34.27 -1.75
N TYR A 107 -0.89 33.29 -2.51
CA TYR A 107 -0.15 33.50 -3.77
C TYR A 107 -0.81 32.77 -4.94
N TYR A 108 -0.58 33.31 -6.14
CA TYR A 108 -1.02 32.74 -7.40
C TYR A 108 0.00 33.00 -8.51
N TRP A 109 0.20 32.02 -9.38
CA TRP A 109 0.87 32.21 -10.67
C TRP A 109 0.43 31.12 -11.66
N PRO A 110 0.57 31.35 -12.98
CA PRO A 110 0.25 30.34 -13.99
C PRO A 110 1.03 29.04 -13.77
N ALA A 111 0.36 27.90 -13.95
CA ALA A 111 0.93 26.56 -13.75
C ALA A 111 1.52 26.27 -12.35
N MET A 112 1.12 27.03 -11.31
CA MET A 112 1.55 26.82 -9.92
C MET A 112 1.46 25.36 -9.45
N LYS A 113 0.37 24.66 -9.75
CA LYS A 113 0.21 23.24 -9.42
C LYS A 113 1.31 22.36 -10.01
N CYS A 114 1.70 22.59 -11.26
CA CYS A 114 2.77 21.84 -11.93
C CYS A 114 4.11 22.10 -11.25
N GLN A 115 4.42 23.36 -10.96
CA GLN A 115 5.68 23.75 -10.34
C GLN A 115 5.79 23.26 -8.88
N VAL A 116 4.71 23.34 -8.10
CA VAL A 116 4.63 22.76 -6.75
C VAL A 116 4.84 21.24 -6.80
N ASN A 117 4.16 20.55 -7.72
CA ASN A 117 4.33 19.09 -7.87
C ASN A 117 5.78 18.73 -8.18
N ARG A 118 6.40 19.42 -9.15
CA ARG A 118 7.80 19.21 -9.56
C ARG A 118 8.76 19.46 -8.39
N TYR A 119 8.55 20.52 -7.62
CA TYR A 119 9.36 20.85 -6.46
C TYR A 119 9.32 19.73 -5.41
N VAL A 120 8.11 19.33 -4.99
CA VAL A 120 7.91 18.27 -4.00
C VAL A 120 8.40 16.91 -4.53
N GLU A 121 8.27 16.64 -5.83
CA GLU A 121 8.83 15.46 -6.49
C GLU A 121 10.35 15.42 -6.42
N SER A 122 11.02 16.56 -6.61
CA SER A 122 12.48 16.66 -6.56
C SER A 122 13.06 16.72 -5.13
N CYS A 123 12.22 16.86 -4.10
CA CYS A 123 12.66 17.00 -2.72
C CYS A 123 13.30 15.70 -2.20
N LYS A 124 14.62 15.73 -1.96
CA LYS A 124 15.40 14.58 -1.48
C LYS A 124 14.91 14.05 -0.12
N ILE A 125 14.44 14.93 0.77
CA ILE A 125 13.92 14.54 2.09
C ILE A 125 12.60 13.78 1.95
N CYS A 126 11.68 14.28 1.12
CA CYS A 126 10.45 13.58 0.79
C CYS A 126 10.72 12.24 0.11
N GLN A 127 11.59 12.21 -0.91
CA GLN A 127 11.92 10.98 -1.62
C GLN A 127 12.49 9.91 -0.68
N ARG A 128 13.40 10.28 0.23
CA ARG A 128 13.99 9.35 1.24
C ARG A 128 12.98 8.81 2.25
N ASN A 129 11.90 9.54 2.53
CA ASN A 129 10.92 9.21 3.57
C ASN A 129 9.59 8.68 3.03
N LYS A 130 9.37 8.77 1.70
CA LYS A 130 8.20 8.21 1.03
C LYS A 130 8.44 6.71 0.86
N GLY A 131 7.62 5.88 1.50
CA GLY A 131 7.62 4.45 1.23
C GLY A 131 7.10 4.25 -0.20
N HIS A 132 7.95 3.74 -1.09
CA HIS A 132 7.48 3.28 -2.39
C HIS A 132 6.88 1.88 -2.20
N VAL A 133 5.60 1.71 -2.53
CA VAL A 133 5.04 0.37 -2.76
C VAL A 133 5.41 0.03 -4.20
N GLN A 134 6.39 -0.84 -4.37
CA GLN A 134 6.87 -1.25 -5.68
C GLN A 134 6.10 -2.52 -6.05
N HIS A 135 5.16 -2.41 -6.99
CA HIS A 135 4.52 -3.56 -7.61
C HIS A 135 5.45 -4.02 -8.74
N PHE A 136 6.23 -5.08 -8.54
CA PHE A 136 6.92 -5.70 -9.68
C PHE A 136 6.16 -6.90 -10.22
N ALA A 137 6.27 -7.11 -11.53
CA ALA A 137 5.69 -8.22 -12.24
C ALA A 137 6.06 -9.54 -11.55
N LEU A 138 5.03 -10.30 -11.19
CA LEU A 138 5.17 -11.58 -10.52
C LEU A 138 5.78 -12.57 -11.50
N LYS A 139 6.94 -13.16 -11.17
CA LYS A 139 7.37 -14.39 -11.85
C LYS A 139 6.36 -15.47 -11.47
N SER A 140 5.42 -15.77 -12.37
CA SER A 140 4.52 -16.90 -12.18
C SER A 140 5.37 -18.15 -12.02
N LEU A 141 5.21 -18.84 -10.88
CA LEU A 141 5.60 -20.24 -10.80
C LEU A 141 4.90 -20.98 -11.95
N SER A 142 5.52 -22.04 -12.48
CA SER A 142 4.85 -22.93 -13.42
C SER A 142 3.51 -23.33 -12.83
N VAL A 143 2.43 -23.21 -13.61
CA VAL A 143 1.11 -23.62 -13.14
C VAL A 143 1.18 -25.13 -12.83
N PRO A 144 0.85 -25.55 -11.59
CA PRO A 144 0.90 -26.97 -11.24
C PRO A 144 -0.02 -27.78 -12.16
N ALA A 145 0.27 -29.07 -12.36
CA ALA A 145 -0.53 -29.91 -13.26
C ALA A 145 -1.89 -30.30 -12.66
N GLY A 146 -2.03 -30.25 -11.34
CA GLY A 146 -3.28 -30.54 -10.65
C GLY A 146 -3.31 -30.09 -9.19
N PRO A 147 -4.47 -30.26 -8.52
CA PRO A 147 -4.65 -29.91 -7.11
C PRO A 147 -3.66 -30.63 -6.20
N TRP A 148 -3.11 -29.91 -5.22
CA TRP A 148 -2.24 -30.43 -4.17
C TRP A 148 -0.92 -31.05 -4.64
N GLU A 149 -0.57 -30.93 -5.92
CA GLU A 149 0.75 -31.34 -6.41
C GLU A 149 1.84 -30.37 -5.95
N ASP A 150 1.53 -29.08 -5.92
CA ASP A 150 2.44 -28.02 -5.49
C ASP A 150 1.79 -27.25 -4.34
N VAL A 151 2.44 -27.26 -3.18
CA VAL A 151 1.91 -26.63 -1.97
C VAL A 151 2.86 -25.55 -1.49
N SER A 152 2.34 -24.34 -1.25
CA SER A 152 3.10 -23.32 -0.53
C SER A 152 2.68 -23.27 0.93
N TYR A 153 3.61 -23.03 1.84
CA TYR A 153 3.27 -22.76 3.24
C TYR A 153 4.15 -21.67 3.86
N ASP A 154 3.54 -20.90 4.77
CA ASP A 154 4.14 -19.78 5.47
C ASP A 154 3.56 -19.66 6.89
N PHE A 155 4.17 -18.83 7.74
CA PHE A 155 3.68 -18.53 9.08
C PHE A 155 3.16 -17.11 9.21
N ILE A 156 2.01 -16.96 9.87
CA ILE A 156 1.63 -15.72 10.53
C ILE A 156 2.07 -15.84 11.98
N VAL A 157 3.04 -15.03 12.40
CA VAL A 157 3.65 -15.08 13.74
C VAL A 157 3.27 -13.89 14.60
N LYS A 158 3.59 -13.95 15.90
CA LYS A 158 3.41 -12.86 16.88
C LYS A 158 1.96 -12.41 17.04
N LEU A 159 1.02 -13.37 16.95
CA LEU A 159 -0.38 -13.12 17.27
C LEU A 159 -0.60 -13.10 18.79
N PRO A 160 -1.66 -12.44 19.27
CA PRO A 160 -2.08 -12.55 20.67
C PRO A 160 -2.29 -14.02 21.06
N LYS A 161 -1.94 -14.40 22.29
CA LYS A 161 -2.12 -15.78 22.74
C LYS A 161 -3.61 -16.16 22.77
N CYS A 162 -3.97 -17.24 22.09
CA CYS A 162 -5.32 -17.81 22.08
C CYS A 162 -5.22 -19.34 22.15
N ARG A 163 -5.87 -19.95 23.15
CA ARG A 163 -5.84 -21.41 23.40
C ARG A 163 -4.43 -22.04 23.40
N GLY A 164 -3.42 -21.29 23.86
CA GLY A 164 -2.03 -21.75 23.89
C GLY A 164 -1.27 -21.62 22.56
N ASN A 165 -1.89 -21.04 21.53
CA ASN A 165 -1.28 -20.74 20.22
C ASN A 165 -0.99 -19.24 20.11
N ASP A 166 0.03 -18.89 19.33
CA ASP A 166 0.46 -17.51 19.05
C ASP A 166 0.90 -17.32 17.58
N SER A 167 0.70 -18.34 16.74
CA SER A 167 1.00 -18.34 15.32
C SER A 167 0.01 -19.17 14.53
N ILE A 168 -0.02 -18.99 13.20
CA ILE A 168 -0.83 -19.78 12.26
C ILE A 168 0.10 -20.29 11.16
N LEU A 169 0.10 -21.60 10.93
CA LEU A 169 0.68 -22.20 9.73
C LEU A 169 -0.37 -22.10 8.62
N VAL A 170 -0.04 -21.38 7.56
CA VAL A 170 -0.89 -21.19 6.40
C VAL A 170 -0.39 -22.09 5.29
N VAL A 171 -1.23 -23.02 4.84
CA VAL A 171 -0.89 -23.95 3.75
C VAL A 171 -1.82 -23.68 2.57
N VAL A 172 -1.26 -23.52 1.37
CA VAL A 172 -1.98 -23.12 0.15
C VAL A 172 -1.68 -24.10 -0.98
N ASP A 173 -2.71 -24.68 -1.57
CA ASP A 173 -2.59 -25.37 -2.85
C ASP A 173 -2.33 -24.36 -3.97
N CYS A 174 -1.19 -24.50 -4.65
CA CYS A 174 -0.79 -23.57 -5.69
C CYS A 174 -1.68 -23.67 -6.94
N PHE A 175 -2.45 -24.75 -7.12
CA PHE A 175 -3.36 -24.91 -8.24
C PHE A 175 -4.72 -24.25 -7.97
N SER A 176 -5.49 -24.79 -7.03
CA SER A 176 -6.86 -24.34 -6.71
C SER A 176 -6.93 -23.07 -5.87
N LYS A 177 -5.83 -22.70 -5.21
CA LYS A 177 -5.76 -21.68 -4.15
C LYS A 177 -6.49 -22.07 -2.87
N MET A 178 -6.83 -23.35 -2.68
CA MET A 178 -7.43 -23.83 -1.43
C MET A 178 -6.43 -23.66 -0.29
N VAL A 179 -6.92 -23.27 0.88
CA VAL A 179 -6.08 -22.99 2.05
C VAL A 179 -6.43 -23.89 3.23
N HIS A 180 -5.44 -24.17 4.07
CA HIS A 180 -5.62 -24.63 5.46
C HIS A 180 -4.99 -23.61 6.42
N PHE A 181 -5.74 -23.20 7.43
CA PHE A 181 -5.27 -22.29 8.48
C PHE A 181 -5.13 -23.04 9.80
N ILE A 182 -3.89 -23.37 10.16
CA ILE A 182 -3.61 -24.30 11.26
C ILE A 182 -3.02 -23.51 12.44
N PRO A 183 -3.71 -23.42 13.59
CA PRO A 183 -3.18 -22.72 14.76
C PRO A 183 -1.96 -23.48 15.31
N CYS A 184 -0.91 -22.74 15.64
CA CYS A 184 0.34 -23.30 16.13
C CYS A 184 1.09 -22.33 17.04
N LYS A 185 2.30 -22.71 17.46
CA LYS A 185 3.19 -21.88 18.26
C LYS A 185 4.33 -21.36 17.40
N GLU A 186 4.81 -20.15 17.67
CA GLU A 186 6.01 -19.58 17.05
C GLU A 186 7.23 -20.45 17.36
N THR A 187 7.21 -21.13 18.50
CA THR A 187 8.24 -22.09 18.92
C THR A 187 8.10 -23.47 18.26
N ALA A 188 7.17 -23.67 17.32
CA ALA A 188 6.98 -24.95 16.64
C ALA A 188 8.27 -25.38 15.93
N THR A 189 8.71 -26.59 16.25
CA THR A 189 9.87 -27.22 15.62
C THR A 189 9.53 -27.72 14.23
N ALA A 190 10.55 -28.14 13.49
CA ALA A 190 10.34 -28.75 12.18
C ALA A 190 9.57 -30.08 12.25
N GLU A 191 9.69 -30.80 13.36
CA GLU A 191 8.92 -32.01 13.64
C GLU A 191 7.45 -31.68 13.89
N ASP A 192 7.18 -30.63 14.68
CA ASP A 192 5.82 -30.13 14.91
C ASP A 192 5.16 -29.71 13.59
N VAL A 193 5.88 -29.01 12.72
CA VAL A 193 5.38 -28.62 11.39
C VAL A 193 5.04 -29.83 10.53
N ALA A 194 5.91 -30.84 10.51
CA ALA A 194 5.64 -32.08 9.76
C ALA A 194 4.40 -32.80 10.30
N GLN A 195 4.22 -32.82 11.61
CA GLN A 195 3.04 -33.39 12.26
C GLN A 195 1.77 -32.61 11.91
N LEU A 196 1.80 -31.27 12.01
CA LEU A 196 0.67 -30.42 11.61
C LEU A 196 0.31 -30.63 10.14
N PHE A 197 1.30 -30.72 9.25
CA PHE A 197 1.08 -30.99 7.83
C PHE A 197 0.43 -32.36 7.60
N LEU A 198 0.89 -33.39 8.31
CA LEU A 198 0.30 -34.72 8.27
C LEU A 198 -1.17 -34.69 8.72
N GLU A 199 -1.41 -34.09 9.88
CA GLU A 199 -2.70 -34.04 10.56
C GLU A 199 -3.75 -33.19 9.86
N HIS A 200 -3.36 -32.17 9.09
CA HIS A 200 -4.33 -31.23 8.54
C HIS A 200 -4.37 -31.25 7.01
N VAL A 201 -3.28 -31.63 6.35
CA VAL A 201 -3.16 -31.52 4.90
C VAL A 201 -3.02 -32.89 4.25
N ARG A 202 -1.96 -33.64 4.60
CA ARG A 202 -1.65 -34.92 3.95
C ARG A 202 -2.76 -35.94 4.11
N LYS A 203 -3.43 -35.99 5.27
CA LYS A 203 -4.55 -36.92 5.50
C LYS A 203 -5.71 -36.72 4.53
N LEU A 204 -5.87 -35.50 4.00
CA LEU A 204 -6.96 -35.13 3.10
C LEU A 204 -6.54 -35.27 1.63
N HIS A 205 -5.29 -34.89 1.32
CA HIS A 205 -4.87 -34.61 -0.05
C HIS A 205 -3.70 -35.47 -0.54
N GLY A 206 -3.10 -36.27 0.34
CA GLY A 206 -1.90 -37.03 0.04
C GLY A 206 -0.61 -36.20 0.09
N ASN A 207 0.46 -36.74 -0.50
CA ASN A 207 1.76 -36.06 -0.54
C ASN A 207 1.83 -35.15 -1.78
N PRO A 208 2.31 -33.89 -1.62
CA PRO A 208 2.62 -33.06 -2.77
C PRO A 208 3.86 -33.57 -3.51
N LYS A 209 4.01 -33.21 -4.78
CA LYS A 209 5.25 -33.39 -5.55
C LYS A 209 6.27 -32.33 -5.17
N GLN A 210 5.82 -31.09 -4.97
CA GLN A 210 6.68 -29.97 -4.64
C GLN A 210 6.11 -29.16 -3.47
N THR A 211 7.02 -28.63 -2.65
CA THR A 211 6.68 -27.64 -1.63
C THR A 211 7.40 -26.34 -1.90
N VAL A 212 6.74 -25.21 -1.61
CA VAL A 212 7.32 -23.87 -1.66
C VAL A 212 7.24 -23.28 -0.26
N SER A 213 8.34 -22.70 0.22
CA SER A 213 8.34 -22.02 1.51
C SER A 213 9.34 -20.88 1.57
N TYR A 214 9.06 -19.91 2.44
CA TYR A 214 10.07 -18.93 2.84
C TYR A 214 11.24 -19.61 3.54
N ARG A 215 12.47 -19.08 3.37
CA ARG A 215 13.71 -19.57 4.01
C ARG A 215 13.74 -19.34 5.52
N GLY A 216 12.73 -19.82 6.23
CA GLY A 216 12.73 -19.95 7.68
C GLY A 216 13.63 -21.12 8.11
N PRO A 217 14.33 -21.01 9.25
CA PRO A 217 15.17 -22.08 9.78
C PRO A 217 14.38 -23.39 10.03
N THR A 218 13.09 -23.27 10.36
CA THR A 218 12.18 -24.41 10.55
C THR A 218 12.01 -25.20 9.25
N PHE A 219 11.62 -24.54 8.15
CA PHE A 219 11.34 -25.18 6.85
C PHE A 219 12.59 -25.69 6.11
N ASN A 220 13.76 -25.11 6.39
CA ASN A 220 15.05 -25.57 5.85
C ASN A 220 15.85 -26.43 6.86
N SER A 221 15.19 -27.01 7.86
CA SER A 221 15.84 -27.87 8.84
C SER A 221 16.38 -29.17 8.23
N LYS A 222 17.39 -29.77 8.88
CA LYS A 222 17.92 -31.08 8.47
C LYS A 222 16.83 -32.16 8.48
N PHE A 223 15.94 -32.10 9.48
CA PHE A 223 14.82 -33.04 9.64
C PHE A 223 13.86 -32.96 8.45
N LEU A 224 13.29 -31.78 8.14
CA LEU A 224 12.33 -31.66 7.04
C LEU A 224 12.94 -32.00 5.69
N ARG A 225 14.21 -31.63 5.45
CA ARG A 225 14.92 -32.04 4.23
C ARG A 225 15.05 -33.56 4.10
N ALA A 226 15.37 -34.25 5.19
CA ALA A 226 15.44 -35.72 5.21
C ALA A 226 14.07 -36.34 4.99
N LEU A 227 13.02 -35.79 5.62
CA LEU A 227 11.65 -36.24 5.45
C LEU A 227 11.16 -36.05 4.00
N TYR A 228 11.38 -34.88 3.41
CA TYR A 228 11.02 -34.61 2.01
C TYR A 228 11.74 -35.56 1.05
N LYS A 229 13.03 -35.84 1.28
CA LYS A 229 13.76 -36.84 0.50
C LYS A 229 13.14 -38.24 0.62
N ALA A 230 12.75 -38.66 1.84
CA ALA A 230 12.12 -39.95 2.08
C ALA A 230 10.72 -40.08 1.45
N LEU A 231 10.00 -38.96 1.34
CA LEU A 231 8.66 -38.90 0.76
C LEU A 231 8.65 -38.53 -0.73
N HIS A 232 9.82 -38.39 -1.36
CA HIS A 232 9.99 -37.93 -2.74
C HIS A 232 9.33 -36.56 -3.04
N ILE A 233 9.36 -35.66 -2.05
CA ILE A 233 8.87 -34.29 -2.16
C ILE A 233 10.04 -33.37 -2.51
N ALA A 234 9.89 -32.54 -3.54
CA ALA A 234 10.89 -31.55 -3.91
C ALA A 234 10.66 -30.23 -3.14
N PRO A 235 11.54 -29.82 -2.21
CA PRO A 235 11.44 -28.51 -1.59
C PRO A 235 12.02 -27.42 -2.51
N SER A 236 11.28 -26.34 -2.65
CA SER A 236 11.70 -25.09 -3.27
C SER A 236 11.66 -23.98 -2.23
N TYR A 237 12.78 -23.29 -2.05
CA TYR A 237 12.91 -22.24 -1.06
C TYR A 237 12.93 -20.90 -1.77
N SER A 238 11.91 -20.06 -1.54
CA SER A 238 11.90 -18.69 -2.05
C SER A 238 13.10 -17.93 -1.48
N THR A 239 13.74 -17.08 -2.29
CA THR A 239 14.85 -16.27 -1.81
C THR A 239 14.35 -15.32 -0.72
N ALA A 240 15.13 -15.16 0.36
CA ALA A 240 14.73 -14.45 1.58
C ALA A 240 14.27 -12.98 1.40
N TYR A 241 14.33 -12.44 0.19
CA TYR A 241 14.01 -11.03 -0.11
C TYR A 241 13.27 -10.81 -1.44
N HIS A 242 12.70 -11.86 -2.07
CA HIS A 242 11.69 -11.71 -3.13
C HIS A 242 10.33 -12.25 -2.64
N PRO A 243 9.45 -11.39 -2.11
CA PRO A 243 8.06 -11.75 -1.77
C PRO A 243 7.29 -12.32 -2.98
N GLN A 244 7.81 -12.13 -4.19
CA GLN A 244 7.17 -12.51 -5.44
C GLN A 244 7.13 -14.02 -5.70
N SER A 245 8.06 -14.80 -5.14
CA SER A 245 8.03 -16.27 -5.29
C SER A 245 7.05 -16.95 -4.35
N ASP A 246 6.66 -16.28 -3.26
CA ASP A 246 5.70 -16.77 -2.26
C ASP A 246 4.48 -15.85 -2.13
N GLY A 247 4.21 -15.03 -3.16
CA GLY A 247 3.14 -14.03 -3.11
C GLY A 247 1.75 -14.67 -2.91
N GLN A 248 1.62 -15.97 -3.13
CA GLN A 248 0.38 -16.69 -2.86
C GLN A 248 0.05 -16.74 -1.37
N THR A 249 0.97 -17.22 -0.51
CA THR A 249 0.73 -17.29 0.94
C THR A 249 0.64 -15.88 1.53
N GLU A 250 1.48 -14.93 1.11
CA GLU A 250 1.42 -13.55 1.59
C GLU A 250 0.06 -12.87 1.30
N ILE A 251 -0.49 -13.08 0.10
CA ILE A 251 -1.84 -12.61 -0.24
C ILE A 251 -2.89 -13.26 0.66
N LYS A 252 -2.75 -14.56 0.98
CA LYS A 252 -3.67 -15.26 1.88
C LYS A 252 -3.53 -14.81 3.33
N ASN A 253 -2.33 -14.50 3.79
CA ASN A 253 -2.08 -13.95 5.12
C ASN A 253 -2.80 -12.59 5.26
N LYS A 254 -2.60 -11.69 4.29
CA LYS A 254 -3.30 -10.38 4.27
C LYS A 254 -4.82 -10.51 4.21
N TRP A 255 -5.31 -11.48 3.43
CA TRP A 255 -6.74 -11.78 3.37
C TRP A 255 -7.26 -12.28 4.72
N LEU A 256 -6.58 -13.23 5.36
CA LEU A 256 -6.98 -13.78 6.66
C LEU A 256 -6.96 -12.72 7.76
N GLU A 257 -5.91 -11.89 7.83
CA GLU A 257 -5.87 -10.76 8.77
C GLU A 257 -7.05 -9.81 8.56
N SER A 258 -7.38 -9.50 7.31
CA SER A 258 -8.52 -8.64 6.98
C SER A 258 -9.86 -9.28 7.32
N TYR A 259 -9.96 -10.61 7.16
CA TYR A 259 -11.13 -11.39 7.56
C TYR A 259 -11.32 -11.38 9.07
N LEU A 260 -10.26 -11.61 9.86
CA LEU A 260 -10.35 -11.75 11.31
C LEU A 260 -10.61 -10.42 12.03
N ARG A 261 -10.03 -9.30 11.57
CA ARG A 261 -10.11 -7.98 12.22
C ARG A 261 -11.51 -7.54 12.68
N PRO A 262 -12.59 -7.69 11.88
CA PRO A 262 -13.94 -7.32 12.32
C PRO A 262 -14.58 -8.29 13.32
N PHE A 263 -14.19 -9.58 13.35
CA PHE A 263 -14.89 -10.62 14.12
C PHE A 263 -14.26 -10.96 15.46
N ILE A 264 -12.96 -10.78 15.59
CA ILE A 264 -12.26 -11.05 16.85
C ILE A 264 -12.77 -10.11 17.94
N ASN A 265 -12.89 -10.64 19.16
CA ASN A 265 -13.31 -9.83 20.29
C ASN A 265 -12.27 -8.72 20.59
N HIS A 266 -12.66 -7.73 21.40
CA HIS A 266 -11.80 -6.60 21.75
C HIS A 266 -10.45 -7.01 22.37
N ARG A 267 -10.38 -8.16 23.05
CA ARG A 267 -9.16 -8.71 23.65
C ARG A 267 -8.33 -9.55 22.68
N GLN A 268 -8.82 -9.78 21.46
CA GLN A 268 -8.20 -10.57 20.40
C GLN A 268 -7.85 -12.00 20.85
N SER A 269 -8.65 -12.57 21.76
CA SER A 269 -8.33 -13.83 22.44
C SER A 269 -9.12 -15.02 21.92
N ASP A 270 -9.82 -14.87 20.80
CA ASP A 270 -10.76 -15.84 20.22
C ASP A 270 -10.50 -16.11 18.72
N TRP A 271 -9.35 -15.70 18.19
CA TRP A 271 -9.06 -15.86 16.76
C TRP A 271 -8.94 -17.33 16.31
N VAL A 272 -8.60 -18.26 17.21
CA VAL A 272 -8.51 -19.70 16.89
C VAL A 272 -9.90 -20.26 16.53
N GLU A 273 -10.95 -19.78 17.20
CA GLU A 273 -12.34 -20.17 16.99
C GLU A 273 -12.86 -19.73 15.62
N TRP A 274 -12.32 -18.66 15.06
CA TRP A 274 -12.71 -18.11 13.77
C TRP A 274 -12.01 -18.77 12.58
N LEU A 275 -10.89 -19.49 12.78
CA LEU A 275 -10.12 -20.09 11.68
C LEU A 275 -10.94 -21.08 10.82
N PRO A 276 -11.74 -22.01 11.37
CA PRO A 276 -12.54 -22.92 10.55
C PRO A 276 -13.55 -22.19 9.66
N LEU A 277 -14.14 -21.10 10.16
CA LEU A 277 -15.08 -20.27 9.40
C LEU A 277 -14.36 -19.46 8.33
N ALA A 278 -13.19 -18.90 8.65
CA ALA A 278 -12.35 -18.20 7.68
C ALA A 278 -11.88 -19.11 6.54
N GLU A 279 -11.43 -20.31 6.87
CA GLU A 279 -11.00 -21.32 5.90
C GLU A 279 -12.17 -21.73 4.98
N SER A 280 -13.32 -22.06 5.56
CA SER A 280 -14.53 -22.39 4.80
C SER A 280 -14.98 -21.23 3.92
N ALA A 281 -15.05 -20.01 4.45
CA ALA A 281 -15.45 -18.84 3.68
C ALA A 281 -14.50 -18.56 2.51
N HIS A 282 -13.19 -18.69 2.73
CA HIS A 282 -12.20 -18.55 1.66
C HIS A 282 -12.37 -19.63 0.58
N ASN A 283 -12.42 -20.90 1.00
CA ASN A 283 -12.41 -22.04 0.09
C ASN A 283 -13.71 -22.15 -0.72
N ASN A 284 -14.80 -21.55 -0.25
CA ASN A 284 -16.09 -21.50 -0.94
C ASN A 284 -16.33 -20.19 -1.74
N ALA A 285 -15.47 -19.18 -1.57
CA ALA A 285 -15.58 -17.95 -2.33
C ALA A 285 -15.13 -18.16 -3.78
N LYS A 286 -15.98 -17.80 -4.74
CA LYS A 286 -15.66 -17.88 -6.17
C LYS A 286 -14.57 -16.89 -6.53
N SER A 287 -13.53 -17.38 -7.21
CA SER A 287 -12.50 -16.52 -7.78
C SER A 287 -13.00 -15.87 -9.08
N LYS A 288 -12.72 -14.57 -9.25
CA LYS A 288 -13.02 -13.85 -10.49
C LYS A 288 -12.27 -14.41 -11.71
N ALA A 289 -11.08 -14.98 -11.49
CA ALA A 289 -10.24 -15.49 -12.57
C ALA A 289 -10.77 -16.80 -13.17
N THR A 290 -11.33 -17.68 -12.33
CA THR A 290 -11.77 -19.03 -12.74
C THR A 290 -13.28 -19.21 -12.75
N GLY A 291 -14.04 -18.30 -12.14
CA GLY A 291 -15.49 -18.43 -11.92
C GLY A 291 -15.87 -19.55 -10.93
N LYS A 292 -14.88 -20.26 -10.37
CA LYS A 292 -15.04 -21.39 -9.46
C LYS A 292 -14.40 -21.07 -8.11
N SER A 293 -14.93 -21.65 -7.05
CA SER A 293 -14.31 -21.63 -5.72
C SER A 293 -13.15 -22.64 -5.65
N PRO A 294 -12.16 -22.43 -4.76
CA PRO A 294 -11.11 -23.43 -4.52
C PRO A 294 -11.67 -24.83 -4.21
N PHE A 295 -12.74 -24.91 -3.41
CA PHE A 295 -13.41 -26.17 -3.07
C PHE A 295 -13.95 -26.87 -4.33
N GLU A 296 -14.63 -26.16 -5.21
CA GLU A 296 -15.13 -26.72 -6.48
C GLU A 296 -14.01 -27.21 -7.39
N ILE A 297 -12.85 -26.54 -7.37
CA ILE A 297 -11.69 -26.94 -8.19
C ILE A 297 -11.10 -28.25 -7.66
N VAL A 298 -11.01 -28.41 -6.34
CA VAL A 298 -10.43 -29.61 -5.70
C VAL A 298 -11.38 -30.81 -5.77
N TYR A 299 -12.66 -30.60 -5.44
CA TYR A 299 -13.61 -31.70 -5.24
C TYR A 299 -14.59 -31.89 -6.40
N GLY A 300 -14.62 -30.99 -7.38
CA GLY A 300 -15.50 -31.07 -8.54
C GLY A 300 -16.98 -30.79 -8.24
N CYS A 301 -17.33 -30.44 -7.00
CA CYS A 301 -18.68 -30.09 -6.58
C CYS A 301 -18.70 -28.81 -5.74
N SER A 302 -19.81 -28.07 -5.83
CA SER A 302 -20.09 -26.97 -4.90
C SER A 302 -20.57 -27.57 -3.58
N PRO A 303 -20.04 -27.16 -2.42
CA PRO A 303 -20.60 -27.61 -1.16
C PRO A 303 -22.01 -27.01 -1.03
N MET A 304 -23.00 -27.87 -0.84
CA MET A 304 -24.34 -27.40 -0.48
C MET A 304 -24.29 -26.81 0.93
N ILE A 305 -24.10 -25.49 1.01
CA ILE A 305 -24.49 -24.73 2.19
C ILE A 305 -25.95 -24.35 1.95
N SER A 306 -26.86 -25.32 2.13
CA SER A 306 -28.28 -25.03 2.05
C SER A 306 -28.66 -24.21 3.30
N PRO A 307 -29.16 -22.98 3.17
CA PRO A 307 -29.55 -22.15 4.31
C PRO A 307 -30.94 -22.52 4.85
N ALA A 308 -31.44 -23.73 4.54
CA ALA A 308 -32.65 -24.25 5.13
C ALA A 308 -32.35 -24.64 6.58
N LEU A 309 -32.40 -23.64 7.47
CA LEU A 309 -32.47 -23.83 8.91
C LEU A 309 -33.86 -24.36 9.25
N GLU A 310 -34.07 -25.64 9.01
CA GLU A 310 -35.27 -26.31 9.53
C GLU A 310 -35.09 -26.43 11.06
N PRO A 311 -36.02 -25.90 11.87
CA PRO A 311 -35.92 -26.00 13.33
C PRO A 311 -35.86 -27.47 13.73
N THR A 312 -34.79 -27.86 14.41
CA THR A 312 -34.56 -29.26 14.80
C THR A 312 -35.22 -29.59 16.13
N GLY A 313 -35.78 -28.58 16.82
CA GLY A 313 -36.34 -28.70 18.17
C GLY A 313 -35.28 -28.74 19.27
N SER A 314 -34.01 -28.52 18.93
CA SER A 314 -32.89 -28.39 19.85
C SER A 314 -32.45 -26.93 19.92
N PRO A 315 -32.79 -26.18 20.98
CA PRO A 315 -32.48 -24.75 21.06
C PRO A 315 -30.99 -24.45 20.88
N ALA A 316 -30.11 -25.28 21.43
CA ALA A 316 -28.66 -25.11 21.31
C ALA A 316 -28.13 -25.36 19.89
N ALA A 317 -28.75 -26.28 19.13
CA ALA A 317 -28.36 -26.53 17.74
C ALA A 317 -28.92 -25.44 16.82
N ASP A 318 -30.18 -25.05 17.05
CA ASP A 318 -30.88 -24.02 16.28
C ASP A 318 -30.22 -22.63 16.49
N ASP A 319 -29.84 -22.28 17.72
CA ASP A 319 -29.09 -21.06 18.04
C ASP A 319 -27.71 -21.05 17.38
N ARG A 320 -27.00 -22.19 17.41
CA ARG A 320 -25.67 -22.30 16.79
C ARG A 320 -25.72 -22.23 15.27
N ALA A 321 -26.75 -22.83 14.68
CA ALA A 321 -26.97 -22.79 13.23
C ALA A 321 -27.39 -21.38 12.78
N LYS A 322 -28.20 -20.68 13.58
CA LYS A 322 -28.53 -19.26 13.37
C LYS A 322 -27.31 -18.36 13.49
N GLN A 323 -26.49 -18.51 14.53
CA GLN A 323 -25.23 -17.77 14.69
C GLN A 323 -24.29 -17.97 13.50
N LEU A 324 -24.19 -19.21 12.99
CA LEU A 324 -23.39 -19.51 11.81
C LEU A 324 -23.93 -18.82 10.55
N ALA A 325 -25.24 -18.81 10.35
CA ALA A 325 -25.88 -18.15 9.21
C ALA A 325 -25.70 -16.62 9.25
N ASP A 326 -25.93 -16.01 10.43
CA ASP A 326 -25.75 -14.57 10.64
C ASP A 326 -24.29 -14.15 10.39
N THR A 327 -23.34 -14.94 10.90
CA THR A 327 -21.90 -14.75 10.67
C THR A 327 -21.55 -14.79 9.18
N ILE A 328 -22.10 -15.76 8.44
CA ILE A 328 -21.82 -15.89 7.00
C ILE A 328 -22.33 -14.67 6.23
N GLN A 329 -23.51 -14.12 6.58
CA GLN A 329 -24.02 -12.90 5.95
C GLN A 329 -23.14 -11.68 6.23
N GLU A 330 -22.68 -11.51 7.47
CA GLU A 330 -21.82 -10.39 7.86
C GLU A 330 -20.44 -10.46 7.18
N VAL A 331 -19.89 -11.66 7.05
CA VAL A 331 -18.68 -11.95 6.29
C VAL A 331 -18.84 -11.56 4.81
N GLN A 332 -19.95 -11.95 4.19
CA GLN A 332 -20.22 -11.62 2.79
C GLN A 332 -20.29 -10.12 2.55
N ALA A 333 -20.97 -9.37 3.43
CA ALA A 333 -21.05 -7.92 3.36
C ALA A 333 -19.68 -7.26 3.52
N SER A 334 -18.87 -7.72 4.49
CA SER A 334 -17.52 -7.19 4.75
C SER A 334 -16.55 -7.44 3.59
N ILE A 335 -16.60 -8.63 2.99
CA ILE A 335 -15.78 -8.97 1.81
C ILE A 335 -16.16 -8.11 0.61
N GLN A 336 -17.46 -7.90 0.36
CA GLN A 336 -17.94 -7.04 -0.73
C GLN A 336 -17.47 -5.60 -0.55
N TRP A 337 -17.60 -5.06 0.66
CA TRP A 337 -17.12 -3.71 1.00
C TRP A 337 -15.60 -3.56 0.78
N ALA A 338 -14.80 -4.50 1.27
CA ALA A 338 -13.35 -4.48 1.08
C ALA A 338 -12.97 -4.58 -0.41
N GLN A 339 -13.61 -5.46 -1.17
CA GLN A 339 -13.36 -5.61 -2.60
C GLN A 339 -13.69 -4.34 -3.40
N GLU A 340 -14.78 -3.64 -3.05
CA GLU A 340 -15.16 -2.37 -3.69
C GLU A 340 -14.11 -1.28 -3.40
N HIS A 341 -13.57 -1.27 -2.18
CA HIS A 341 -12.56 -0.30 -1.78
C HIS A 341 -11.20 -0.54 -2.44
N TYR A 342 -10.77 -1.81 -2.60
CA TYR A 342 -9.51 -2.16 -3.27
C TYR A 342 -9.54 -1.92 -4.78
N LYS A 343 -10.69 -2.14 -5.46
CA LYS A 343 -10.83 -1.84 -6.91
C LYS A 343 -10.61 -0.36 -7.23
N GLN A 344 -10.92 0.55 -6.30
CA GLN A 344 -10.71 1.98 -6.51
C GLN A 344 -9.24 2.39 -6.40
N ALA A 345 -8.39 1.57 -5.76
CA ALA A 345 -6.98 1.85 -5.51
C ALA A 345 -6.03 1.30 -6.58
N ASP A 346 -6.41 0.24 -7.30
CA ASP A 346 -5.50 -0.53 -8.16
C ASP A 346 -5.72 -0.22 -9.67
N LYS A 347 -5.29 0.98 -10.10
CA LYS A 347 -5.16 1.29 -11.53
C LYS A 347 -3.78 0.84 -12.00
N GLY A 348 -3.74 -0.37 -12.56
CA GLY A 348 -2.54 -1.10 -12.99
C GLY A 348 -1.38 -0.25 -13.53
N ILE A 349 -0.35 -0.12 -12.70
CA ILE A 349 0.92 0.51 -13.07
C ILE A 349 1.86 -0.60 -13.54
N GLN A 350 2.35 -0.48 -14.77
CA GLN A 350 3.41 -1.33 -15.32
C GLN A 350 4.71 -1.10 -14.52
N PRO A 351 5.47 -2.15 -14.17
CA PRO A 351 6.73 -1.99 -13.47
C PRO A 351 7.75 -1.25 -14.36
N PRO A 352 8.55 -0.33 -13.79
CA PRO A 352 9.62 0.33 -14.53
C PRO A 352 10.75 -0.65 -14.85
N GLU A 353 11.17 -0.70 -16.11
CA GLU A 353 12.42 -1.34 -16.54
C GLU A 353 13.58 -0.36 -16.32
N PHE A 354 14.70 -0.85 -15.76
CA PHE A 354 15.90 -0.05 -15.53
C PHE A 354 17.01 -0.46 -16.50
N ALA A 355 17.79 0.51 -16.98
CA ALA A 355 18.98 0.28 -17.79
C ALA A 355 20.27 0.51 -16.96
N PRO A 356 21.40 -0.13 -17.31
CA PRO A 356 22.71 0.23 -16.76
C PRO A 356 22.96 1.74 -16.88
N GLY A 357 23.28 2.38 -15.75
CA GLY A 357 23.44 3.83 -15.63
C GLY A 357 22.27 4.55 -14.94
N ASP A 358 21.07 3.96 -14.90
CA ASP A 358 19.91 4.56 -14.24
C ASP A 358 20.12 4.79 -12.74
N LYS A 359 19.54 5.87 -12.22
CA LYS A 359 19.62 6.23 -10.81
C LYS A 359 18.44 5.66 -10.03
N VAL A 360 18.71 4.71 -9.13
CA VAL A 360 17.71 4.00 -8.34
C VAL A 360 17.89 4.22 -6.83
N TRP A 361 16.78 4.16 -6.10
CA TRP A 361 16.76 4.19 -4.65
C TRP A 361 16.60 2.77 -4.10
N LEU A 362 17.43 2.39 -3.14
CA LEU A 362 17.41 1.08 -2.49
C LEU A 362 16.58 1.11 -1.21
N LEU A 363 15.83 0.05 -0.94
CA LEU A 363 15.15 -0.11 0.34
C LEU A 363 16.17 -0.48 1.45
N PRO A 364 15.97 -0.02 2.69
CA PRO A 364 16.89 -0.15 3.82
C PRO A 364 16.98 -1.58 4.37
N SER A 365 16.17 -2.51 3.87
CA SER A 365 16.00 -3.87 4.38
C SER A 365 17.33 -4.62 4.57
N ASN A 366 18.33 -4.34 3.72
CA ASN A 366 19.65 -5.00 3.71
C ASN A 366 20.84 -4.02 3.80
N ILE A 367 20.59 -2.75 4.14
CA ILE A 367 21.65 -1.74 4.26
C ILE A 367 21.86 -1.43 5.75
N THR A 368 23.06 -1.71 6.25
CA THR A 368 23.43 -1.36 7.62
C THR A 368 23.73 0.13 7.67
N SER A 369 22.85 0.88 8.33
CA SER A 369 23.02 2.30 8.57
C SER A 369 23.95 2.56 9.75
N GLN A 370 24.65 3.69 9.73
CA GLN A 370 25.40 4.17 10.89
C GLN A 370 24.50 4.84 11.95
N ARG A 371 23.18 4.94 11.70
CA ARG A 371 22.25 5.55 12.65
C ARG A 371 21.85 4.60 13.79
N PRO A 372 21.72 5.09 15.04
CA PRO A 372 21.50 4.24 16.21
C PRO A 372 20.09 3.64 16.34
N ASN A 373 19.08 4.14 15.61
CA ASN A 373 17.69 3.66 15.70
C ASN A 373 17.06 3.38 14.32
N LYS A 374 16.81 2.11 14.03
CA LYS A 374 16.22 1.61 12.77
C LYS A 374 14.79 2.12 12.50
N LYS A 375 14.00 2.44 13.53
CA LYS A 375 12.63 2.99 13.37
C LYS A 375 12.62 4.47 12.95
N LEU A 376 13.72 5.19 13.17
CA LEU A 376 13.88 6.61 12.83
C LEU A 376 14.86 6.83 11.66
N ASP A 377 15.19 5.75 10.96
CA ASP A 377 16.13 5.78 9.84
C ASP A 377 15.44 6.14 8.52
N HIS A 378 16.23 6.42 7.48
CA HIS A 378 15.70 6.67 6.15
C HIS A 378 14.97 5.43 5.60
N LYS A 379 13.83 5.65 4.95
CA LYS A 379 13.03 4.57 4.38
C LYS A 379 13.58 4.07 3.05
N GLN A 380 14.53 4.79 2.44
CA GLN A 380 15.26 4.42 1.22
C GLN A 380 16.67 5.06 1.21
N TYR A 381 17.65 4.43 0.55
CA TYR A 381 19.04 4.86 0.40
C TYR A 381 19.39 5.11 -1.07
N GLY A 382 20.27 6.08 -1.34
CA GLY A 382 20.72 6.40 -2.69
C GLY A 382 20.70 7.91 -3.01
N PRO A 383 20.60 8.29 -4.31
CA PRO A 383 20.43 7.40 -5.46
C PRO A 383 21.73 6.70 -5.89
N PHE A 384 21.65 5.41 -6.24
CA PHE A 384 22.75 4.58 -6.75
C PHE A 384 22.61 4.36 -8.26
N SER A 385 23.72 4.07 -8.95
CA SER A 385 23.67 3.71 -10.37
C SER A 385 23.50 2.20 -10.53
N VAL A 386 22.59 1.79 -11.42
CA VAL A 386 22.50 0.40 -11.89
C VAL A 386 23.76 0.06 -12.68
N LEU A 387 24.42 -1.05 -12.34
CA LEU A 387 25.69 -1.45 -12.96
C LEU A 387 25.48 -2.40 -14.14
N GLU A 388 24.64 -3.42 -13.96
CA GLU A 388 24.36 -4.42 -14.99
C GLU A 388 23.00 -5.09 -14.76
N MET A 389 22.31 -5.48 -15.82
CA MET A 389 21.07 -6.25 -15.70
C MET A 389 21.40 -7.74 -15.69
N ILE A 390 21.19 -8.40 -14.54
CA ILE A 390 21.45 -9.83 -14.34
C ILE A 390 20.24 -10.67 -14.81
N GLY A 391 19.05 -10.07 -14.85
CA GLY A 391 17.84 -10.68 -15.41
C GLY A 391 16.69 -9.67 -15.50
N SER A 392 15.52 -10.08 -15.97
CA SER A 392 14.37 -9.18 -16.18
C SER A 392 13.87 -8.45 -14.92
N HIS A 393 14.33 -8.86 -13.74
CA HIS A 393 13.94 -8.29 -12.44
C HIS A 393 15.14 -8.17 -11.47
N ALA A 394 16.37 -8.25 -11.98
CA ALA A 394 17.60 -8.19 -11.20
C ALA A 394 18.62 -7.29 -11.91
N TYR A 395 19.13 -6.29 -11.20
CA TYR A 395 19.92 -5.16 -11.68
C TYR A 395 21.06 -4.83 -10.71
#